data_AF-A0AAD9W0E2-F1
#
_entry.id   AF-A0AAD9W0E2-F1
#
_cell.length_a   1.000
_cell.length_b   1.000
_cell.length_c   1.000
_cell.angle_alpha   90.00
_cell.angle_beta   90.00
_cell.angle_gamma   90.00
#
_symmetry.space_group_name_H-M   'P 1'
#
loop_
_entity.id
_entity.type
_entity.pdbx_description
1 polymer ?
#
loop_
_entity_poly.entity_id
_entity_poly.type
_entity_poly.pdbx_seq_one_letter_code
_entity_poly.pdbx_strand_id
1 'polypeptide(L)'
;MKSSILNVLVGLTAVAAVPSDYASIETRQGGVVSNDLKNGGCKPVTFIMARGSTETSNMGTVVGPQTCAAIKQNLGADQVACQGIGTEDGYAAALPPNFQPKNTDDQSINAALKIVNLATTQCPDTTIVMGGYSQGSAVVDNAIQQMPAATQAKVAGVVVWGFTRAEQDNLQIPGYPQAQTKVFCATGDLVCNNTLTITAAHLSYGRNADESGAFLAKMAKAAPAAGGAAAGAAAGGAAGAAAGGAAAGAAGAAAGGAAGAATGAATGAAKGGKKKTGGLTSLFGN
;
A
#
# COMPACT_ATOMS: atom_id res chain seq x y z
N MET A 1 42.38 6.90 -86.21
CA MET A 1 42.53 6.14 -84.95
C MET A 1 41.37 6.56 -84.05
N LYS A 2 40.43 5.64 -83.80
CA LYS A 2 39.17 5.92 -83.10
C LYS A 2 39.42 5.89 -81.58
N SER A 3 39.13 7.00 -80.90
CA SER A 3 39.20 7.10 -79.44
C SER A 3 37.80 6.96 -78.84
N SER A 4 37.65 6.01 -77.92
CA SER A 4 36.40 5.73 -77.20
C SER A 4 36.29 6.61 -75.96
N ILE A 5 35.12 7.23 -75.75
CA ILE A 5 34.76 7.91 -74.50
C ILE A 5 33.68 7.06 -73.81
N LEU A 6 34.00 6.59 -72.61
CA LEU A 6 33.09 5.89 -71.69
C LEU A 6 32.09 6.90 -71.08
N ASN A 7 30.79 6.62 -71.20
CA ASN A 7 29.74 7.24 -70.39
C ASN A 7 29.44 6.36 -69.17
N VAL A 8 29.64 6.90 -67.97
CA VAL A 8 29.22 6.28 -66.70
C VAL A 8 27.86 6.84 -66.33
N LEU A 9 26.85 5.98 -66.25
CA LEU A 9 25.49 6.30 -65.81
C LEU A 9 25.37 5.97 -64.31
N VAL A 10 25.15 6.97 -63.46
CA VAL A 10 24.88 6.79 -62.03
C VAL A 10 23.37 6.66 -61.84
N GLY A 11 22.92 5.48 -61.41
CA GLY A 11 21.52 5.21 -61.07
C GLY A 11 21.19 5.64 -59.64
N LEU A 12 20.17 6.49 -59.49
CA LEU A 12 19.64 6.94 -58.21
C LEU A 12 18.48 6.01 -57.79
N THR A 13 18.69 5.16 -56.78
CA THR A 13 17.63 4.33 -56.20
C THR A 13 16.95 5.05 -55.04
N ALA A 14 15.65 5.33 -55.17
CA ALA A 14 14.83 5.84 -54.08
C ALA A 14 14.50 4.70 -53.09
N VAL A 15 14.84 4.89 -51.82
CA VAL A 15 14.46 3.97 -50.72
C VAL A 15 13.15 4.49 -50.12
N ALA A 16 12.08 3.71 -50.21
CA ALA A 16 10.83 3.99 -49.54
C ALA A 16 10.98 3.78 -48.03
N ALA A 17 10.64 4.79 -47.23
CA ALA A 17 10.63 4.70 -45.77
C ALA A 17 9.43 3.86 -45.31
N VAL A 18 9.70 2.75 -44.63
CA VAL A 18 8.70 1.98 -43.88
C VAL A 18 8.39 2.72 -42.58
N PRO A 19 7.12 2.94 -42.21
CA PRO A 19 6.77 3.57 -40.95
C PRO A 19 7.23 2.70 -39.77
N SER A 20 7.79 3.39 -38.78
CA SER A 20 8.48 2.84 -37.62
C SER A 20 7.47 2.46 -36.54
N ASP A 21 7.13 1.17 -36.42
CA ASP A 21 6.27 0.62 -35.33
C ASP A 21 6.86 0.76 -33.92
N TYR A 22 8.06 1.34 -33.80
CA TYR A 22 8.84 1.46 -32.56
C TYR A 22 8.18 2.39 -31.52
N ALA A 23 7.44 3.41 -31.97
CA ALA A 23 6.71 4.31 -31.06
C ALA A 23 5.60 3.58 -30.27
N SER A 24 5.04 2.50 -30.83
CA SER A 24 4.00 1.70 -30.16
C SER A 24 4.57 0.77 -29.10
N ILE A 25 5.85 0.37 -29.23
CA ILE A 25 6.57 -0.48 -28.25
C ILE A 25 7.05 0.36 -27.06
N GLU A 26 7.57 1.57 -27.30
CA GLU A 26 7.94 2.51 -26.23
C GLU A 26 6.72 2.93 -25.40
N THR A 27 5.55 3.08 -26.02
CA THR A 27 4.30 3.37 -25.30
C THR A 27 3.82 2.19 -24.44
N ARG A 28 4.20 0.94 -24.77
CA ARG A 28 3.83 -0.27 -24.00
C ARG A 28 4.80 -0.61 -22.87
N GLN A 29 6.04 -0.12 -22.93
CA GLN A 29 6.95 -0.16 -21.80
C GLN A 29 6.71 1.06 -20.93
N GLY A 30 5.69 1.00 -20.06
CA GLY A 30 5.58 1.98 -18.97
C GLY A 30 6.95 2.12 -18.29
N GLY A 31 7.41 3.35 -18.12
CA GLY A 31 8.73 3.59 -17.52
C GLY A 31 8.84 2.92 -16.15
N VAL A 32 10.03 2.41 -15.82
CA VAL A 32 10.36 1.87 -14.49
C VAL A 32 10.45 2.96 -13.41
N VAL A 33 10.36 4.22 -13.83
CA VAL A 33 10.25 5.41 -12.99
C VAL A 33 8.90 6.07 -13.26
N SER A 34 8.15 6.37 -12.20
CA SER A 34 6.95 7.20 -12.29
C SER A 34 6.86 8.14 -11.10
N ASN A 35 6.72 9.43 -11.40
CA ASN A 35 6.68 10.53 -10.44
C ASN A 35 5.54 11.49 -10.77
N ASP A 36 4.42 10.96 -11.32
CA ASP A 36 3.33 11.77 -11.84
C ASP A 36 2.69 12.61 -10.72
N LEU A 37 2.67 12.10 -9.48
CA LEU A 37 2.19 12.85 -8.31
C LEU A 37 3.18 13.95 -7.89
N LYS A 38 4.48 13.62 -7.77
CA LYS A 38 5.50 14.59 -7.32
C LYS A 38 5.72 15.73 -8.33
N ASN A 39 5.70 15.41 -9.63
CA ASN A 39 6.14 16.31 -10.70
C ASN A 39 5.00 16.76 -11.63
N GLY A 40 3.82 16.16 -11.53
CA GLY A 40 2.68 16.43 -12.40
C GLY A 40 1.55 17.21 -11.71
N GLY A 41 0.46 17.39 -12.45
CA GLY A 41 -0.78 17.94 -11.93
C GLY A 41 -1.69 16.87 -11.33
N CYS A 42 -2.66 17.28 -10.52
CA CYS A 42 -3.60 16.36 -9.91
C CYS A 42 -4.42 15.59 -10.94
N LYS A 43 -4.55 14.29 -10.72
CA LYS A 43 -5.38 13.38 -11.50
C LYS A 43 -6.49 12.81 -10.63
N PRO A 44 -7.67 12.48 -11.21
CA PRO A 44 -8.77 11.85 -10.48
C PRO A 44 -8.36 10.59 -9.71
N VAL A 45 -7.43 9.79 -10.26
CA VAL A 45 -6.91 8.59 -9.60
C VAL A 45 -5.39 8.67 -9.46
N THR A 46 -4.89 8.35 -8.27
CA THR A 46 -3.45 8.20 -8.00
C THR A 46 -3.13 6.75 -7.64
N PHE A 47 -2.32 6.09 -8.47
CA PHE A 47 -1.77 4.77 -8.20
C PHE A 47 -0.41 4.88 -7.52
N ILE A 48 -0.32 4.39 -6.27
CA ILE A 48 0.92 4.36 -5.48
C ILE A 48 1.48 2.94 -5.46
N MET A 49 2.74 2.77 -5.87
CA MET A 49 3.37 1.46 -6.05
C MET A 49 4.61 1.29 -5.14
N ALA A 50 4.65 0.20 -4.38
CA ALA A 50 5.84 -0.31 -3.69
C ALA A 50 6.40 -1.53 -4.44
N ARG A 51 7.57 -1.37 -5.08
CA ARG A 51 8.25 -2.44 -5.83
C ARG A 51 8.76 -3.59 -4.94
N GLY A 52 9.19 -4.69 -5.53
CA GLY A 52 9.82 -5.81 -4.83
C GLY A 52 11.28 -5.55 -4.49
N SER A 53 11.84 -6.37 -3.60
CA SER A 53 13.25 -6.26 -3.21
C SER A 53 14.18 -6.37 -4.43
N THR A 54 15.25 -5.58 -4.42
CA THR A 54 16.28 -5.49 -5.47
C THR A 54 15.79 -4.96 -6.83
N GLU A 55 14.50 -4.71 -7.01
CA GLU A 55 14.03 -4.07 -8.22
C GLU A 55 14.58 -2.65 -8.33
N THR A 56 14.91 -2.25 -9.55
CA THR A 56 15.46 -0.93 -9.85
C THR A 56 14.38 0.14 -9.83
N SER A 57 14.81 1.39 -9.70
CA SER A 57 13.94 2.58 -9.81
C SER A 57 12.82 2.59 -8.75
N ASN A 58 11.65 3.18 -9.02
CA ASN A 58 10.58 3.31 -8.02
C ASN A 58 9.30 2.50 -8.34
N MET A 59 9.08 2.11 -9.60
CA MET A 59 7.97 1.22 -9.99
C MET A 59 8.38 -0.25 -10.05
N GLY A 60 9.68 -0.53 -10.11
CA GLY A 60 10.19 -1.86 -10.43
C GLY A 60 9.95 -2.23 -11.90
N THR A 61 10.07 -3.53 -12.19
CA THR A 61 10.03 -4.10 -13.54
C THR A 61 8.99 -5.21 -13.69
N VAL A 62 8.60 -5.88 -12.60
CA VAL A 62 7.78 -7.10 -12.66
C VAL A 62 6.28 -6.85 -12.65
N VAL A 63 5.77 -5.86 -11.92
CA VAL A 63 4.31 -5.60 -11.86
C VAL A 63 3.92 -4.13 -11.93
N GLY A 64 4.77 -3.21 -11.46
CA GLY A 64 4.40 -1.81 -11.30
C GLY A 64 4.05 -1.11 -12.62
N PRO A 65 4.96 -1.06 -13.61
CA PRO A 65 4.71 -0.34 -14.85
C PRO A 65 3.51 -0.87 -15.66
N GLN A 66 3.38 -2.19 -15.78
CA GLN A 66 2.29 -2.84 -16.48
C GLN A 66 0.95 -2.68 -15.76
N THR A 67 0.91 -2.67 -14.42
CA THR A 67 -0.32 -2.38 -13.68
C THR A 67 -0.73 -0.93 -13.87
N CYS A 68 0.21 0.02 -13.78
CA CYS A 68 -0.05 1.42 -14.09
C CYS A 68 -0.63 1.59 -15.51
N ALA A 69 -0.03 0.94 -16.51
CA ALA A 69 -0.52 0.95 -17.89
C ALA A 69 -1.95 0.36 -17.99
N ALA A 70 -2.24 -0.74 -17.31
CA ALA A 70 -3.56 -1.37 -17.30
C ALA A 70 -4.63 -0.48 -16.63
N ILE A 71 -4.31 0.23 -15.54
CA ILE A 71 -5.23 1.21 -14.93
C ILE A 71 -5.50 2.35 -15.93
N LYS A 72 -4.45 2.89 -16.56
CA LYS A 72 -4.55 3.93 -17.61
C LYS A 72 -5.40 3.47 -18.80
N GLN A 73 -5.34 2.21 -19.20
CA GLN A 73 -6.19 1.65 -20.24
C GLN A 73 -7.68 1.58 -19.83
N ASN A 74 -7.96 1.27 -18.57
CA ASN A 74 -9.34 1.12 -18.07
C ASN A 74 -10.03 2.45 -17.71
N LEU A 75 -9.25 3.50 -17.41
CA LEU A 75 -9.75 4.81 -16.96
C LEU A 75 -9.49 5.93 -17.96
N GLY A 76 -8.51 5.79 -18.84
CA GLY A 76 -7.95 6.87 -19.65
C GLY A 76 -6.63 7.39 -19.07
N ALA A 77 -5.63 7.62 -19.92
CA ALA A 77 -4.29 8.02 -19.49
C ALA A 77 -4.28 9.34 -18.70
N ASP A 78 -5.13 10.29 -19.08
CA ASP A 78 -5.26 11.57 -18.40
C ASP A 78 -5.98 11.51 -17.05
N GLN A 79 -6.56 10.37 -16.68
CA GLN A 79 -7.28 10.20 -15.42
C GLN A 79 -6.39 9.67 -14.30
N VAL A 80 -5.18 9.20 -14.60
CA VAL A 80 -4.36 8.40 -13.68
C VAL A 80 -2.97 8.99 -13.55
N ALA A 81 -2.59 9.35 -12.33
CA ALA A 81 -1.21 9.58 -11.93
C ALA A 81 -0.64 8.27 -11.39
N CYS A 82 0.55 7.87 -11.84
CA CYS A 82 1.30 6.79 -11.22
C CYS A 82 2.46 7.35 -10.39
N GLN A 83 2.73 6.76 -9.24
CA GLN A 83 3.77 7.18 -8.33
C GLN A 83 4.43 5.96 -7.69
N GLY A 84 5.69 5.74 -8.00
CA GLY A 84 6.50 4.74 -7.30
C GLY A 84 7.04 5.31 -5.99
N ILE A 85 7.21 4.45 -4.98
CA ILE A 85 7.90 4.80 -3.74
C ILE A 85 9.38 4.50 -3.94
N GLY A 86 10.19 5.55 -3.99
CA GLY A 86 11.61 5.48 -4.35
C GLY A 86 12.55 5.47 -3.15
N THR A 87 13.84 5.31 -3.42
CA THR A 87 14.90 5.40 -2.41
C THR A 87 14.93 6.79 -1.78
N GLU A 88 14.65 7.84 -2.57
CA GLU A 88 14.52 9.23 -2.12
C GLU A 88 13.37 9.47 -1.14
N ASP A 89 12.39 8.55 -1.11
CA ASP A 89 11.28 8.59 -0.14
C ASP A 89 11.60 7.84 1.15
N GLY A 90 12.70 7.07 1.16
CA GLY A 90 13.08 6.16 2.24
C GLY A 90 12.89 4.69 1.90
N TYR A 91 12.41 4.33 0.70
CA TYR A 91 12.21 2.93 0.30
C TYR A 91 13.26 2.42 -0.69
N ALA A 92 14.33 1.83 -0.16
CA ALA A 92 15.43 1.29 -0.95
C ALA A 92 15.14 -0.10 -1.57
N ALA A 93 14.05 -0.76 -1.17
CA ALA A 93 13.74 -2.15 -1.53
C ALA A 93 14.91 -3.12 -1.27
N ALA A 94 15.62 -2.92 -0.15
CA ALA A 94 16.76 -3.75 0.21
C ALA A 94 16.29 -5.16 0.66
N LEU A 95 17.15 -6.17 0.58
CA LEU A 95 16.81 -7.51 1.06
C LEU A 95 16.68 -7.63 2.59
N PRO A 96 17.60 -7.06 3.42
CA PRO A 96 17.60 -7.28 4.86
C PRO A 96 16.28 -6.94 5.61
N PRO A 97 15.53 -5.89 5.24
CA PRO A 97 14.25 -5.59 5.89
C PRO A 97 13.21 -6.72 5.79
N ASN A 98 13.29 -7.64 4.83
CA ASN A 98 12.38 -8.79 4.75
C ASN A 98 12.44 -9.72 5.97
N PHE A 99 13.56 -9.72 6.70
CA PHE A 99 13.75 -10.58 7.88
C PHE A 99 13.22 -9.95 9.17
N GLN A 100 12.70 -8.72 9.10
CA GLN A 100 12.11 -8.04 10.25
C GLN A 100 10.69 -8.56 10.53
N PRO A 101 10.13 -8.36 11.74
CA PRO A 101 8.82 -8.90 12.11
C PRO A 101 7.65 -8.50 11.20
N LYS A 102 7.73 -7.34 10.55
CA LYS A 102 6.75 -6.82 9.60
C LYS A 102 7.05 -7.21 8.15
N ASN A 103 8.07 -8.03 7.90
CA ASN A 103 8.60 -8.39 6.58
C ASN A 103 9.06 -7.19 5.74
N THR A 104 9.29 -6.06 6.43
CA THR A 104 9.88 -4.81 5.96
C THR A 104 10.29 -3.99 7.19
N ASP A 105 10.89 -2.81 6.98
CA ASP A 105 11.29 -1.90 8.06
C ASP A 105 10.34 -0.69 8.19
N ASP A 106 10.39 -0.04 9.35
CA ASP A 106 9.56 1.14 9.63
C ASP A 106 9.87 2.32 8.70
N GLN A 107 11.12 2.43 8.20
CA GLN A 107 11.50 3.48 7.26
C GLN A 107 10.73 3.32 5.92
N SER A 108 10.63 2.10 5.41
CA SER A 108 9.92 1.76 4.19
C SER A 108 8.41 1.98 4.34
N ILE A 109 7.86 1.64 5.51
CA ILE A 109 6.44 1.91 5.83
C ILE A 109 6.18 3.42 5.87
N ASN A 110 7.05 4.18 6.53
CA ASN A 110 6.96 5.64 6.59
C ASN A 110 7.09 6.30 5.21
N ALA A 111 7.88 5.71 4.30
CA ALA A 111 7.97 6.17 2.92
C ALA A 111 6.62 6.06 2.19
N ALA A 112 5.90 4.96 2.37
CA ALA A 112 4.55 4.79 1.81
C ALA A 112 3.55 5.79 2.41
N LEU A 113 3.55 5.95 3.74
CA LEU A 113 2.72 6.95 4.43
C LEU A 113 3.01 8.38 3.94
N LYS A 114 4.28 8.71 3.71
CA LYS A 114 4.70 10.02 3.16
C LYS A 114 4.11 10.26 1.77
N ILE A 115 4.13 9.26 0.89
CA ILE A 115 3.55 9.39 -0.47
C ILE A 115 2.02 9.48 -0.43
N VAL A 116 1.37 8.73 0.45
CA VAL A 116 -0.09 8.85 0.65
C VAL A 116 -0.45 10.24 1.20
N ASN A 117 0.31 10.75 2.17
CA ASN A 117 0.11 12.11 2.68
C ASN A 117 0.34 13.17 1.60
N LEU A 118 1.34 12.99 0.74
CA LEU A 118 1.54 13.86 -0.41
C LEU A 118 0.31 13.86 -1.33
N ALA A 119 -0.23 12.67 -1.66
CA ALA A 119 -1.41 12.56 -2.51
C ALA A 119 -2.63 13.27 -1.90
N THR A 120 -2.89 13.05 -0.61
CA THR A 120 -4.07 13.62 0.06
C THR A 120 -3.98 15.12 0.32
N THR A 121 -2.77 15.68 0.42
CA THR A 121 -2.53 17.11 0.64
C THR A 121 -2.44 17.89 -0.66
N GLN A 122 -1.70 17.38 -1.65
CA GLN A 122 -1.52 18.02 -2.94
C GLN A 122 -2.77 17.88 -3.83
N CYS A 123 -3.43 16.71 -3.76
CA CYS A 123 -4.58 16.37 -4.60
C CYS A 123 -5.74 15.88 -3.72
N PRO A 124 -6.39 16.77 -2.95
CA PRO A 124 -7.40 16.37 -1.98
C PRO A 124 -8.57 15.58 -2.57
N ASP A 125 -8.88 15.82 -3.85
CA ASP A 125 -9.96 15.16 -4.60
C ASP A 125 -9.55 13.84 -5.28
N THR A 126 -8.27 13.45 -5.21
CA THR A 126 -7.82 12.20 -5.83
C THR A 126 -8.31 10.98 -5.05
N THR A 127 -8.75 9.96 -5.78
CA THR A 127 -8.95 8.62 -5.24
C THR A 127 -7.63 7.87 -5.29
N ILE A 128 -7.20 7.30 -4.16
CA ILE A 128 -5.95 6.55 -4.08
C ILE A 128 -6.23 5.08 -4.36
N VAL A 129 -5.39 4.46 -5.18
CA VAL A 129 -5.27 3.00 -5.28
C VAL A 129 -3.83 2.60 -5.05
N MET A 130 -3.58 1.46 -4.41
CA MET A 130 -2.23 1.07 -4.00
C MET A 130 -1.85 -0.31 -4.53
N GLY A 131 -0.55 -0.51 -4.75
CA GLY A 131 0.04 -1.76 -5.22
C GLY A 131 1.33 -2.09 -4.49
N GLY A 132 1.53 -3.36 -4.12
CA GLY A 132 2.76 -3.81 -3.48
C GLY A 132 3.18 -5.22 -3.92
N TYR A 133 4.43 -5.39 -4.35
CA TYR A 133 4.97 -6.70 -4.77
C TYR A 133 6.06 -7.19 -3.83
N SER A 134 6.03 -8.47 -3.44
CA SER A 134 7.05 -9.08 -2.58
C SER A 134 7.23 -8.26 -1.28
N GLN A 135 8.41 -7.76 -0.93
CA GLN A 135 8.58 -6.82 0.20
C GLN A 135 7.64 -5.61 0.14
N GLY A 136 7.40 -5.05 -1.06
CA GLY A 136 6.50 -3.92 -1.25
C GLY A 136 5.05 -4.23 -0.84
N SER A 137 4.63 -5.50 -0.88
CA SER A 137 3.33 -5.90 -0.34
C SER A 137 3.24 -5.69 1.16
N ALA A 138 4.30 -6.04 1.91
CA ALA A 138 4.39 -5.79 3.35
C ALA A 138 4.47 -4.29 3.66
N VAL A 139 5.13 -3.49 2.81
CA VAL A 139 5.15 -2.03 2.94
C VAL A 139 3.74 -1.45 2.85
N VAL A 140 2.98 -1.81 1.82
CA VAL A 140 1.61 -1.31 1.62
C VAL A 140 0.68 -1.80 2.72
N ASP A 141 0.73 -3.09 3.06
CA ASP A 141 -0.04 -3.70 4.14
C ASP A 141 0.14 -2.95 5.47
N ASN A 142 1.39 -2.81 5.92
CA ASN A 142 1.70 -2.15 7.19
C ASN A 142 1.41 -0.66 7.17
N ALA A 143 1.56 0.02 6.02
CA ALA A 143 1.20 1.42 5.89
C ALA A 143 -0.30 1.61 6.07
N ILE A 144 -1.13 0.79 5.41
CA ILE A 144 -2.60 0.87 5.50
C ILE A 144 -3.08 0.62 6.93
N GLN A 145 -2.49 -0.34 7.65
CA GLN A 145 -2.80 -0.61 9.05
C GLN A 145 -2.47 0.59 9.97
N GLN A 146 -1.49 1.42 9.60
CA GLN A 146 -1.08 2.59 10.39
C GLN A 146 -1.83 3.88 10.00
N MET A 147 -2.59 3.88 8.91
CA MET A 147 -3.32 5.07 8.46
C MET A 147 -4.47 5.42 9.42
N PRO A 148 -4.69 6.72 9.71
CA PRO A 148 -5.94 7.15 10.30
C PRO A 148 -7.12 6.79 9.39
N ALA A 149 -8.28 6.45 9.97
CA ALA A 149 -9.46 6.02 9.23
C ALA A 149 -9.86 6.97 8.08
N ALA A 150 -9.73 8.29 8.29
CA ALA A 150 -10.02 9.28 7.24
C ALA A 150 -9.07 9.20 6.03
N THR A 151 -7.81 8.84 6.24
CA THR A 151 -6.83 8.64 5.16
C THR A 151 -7.07 7.28 4.50
N GLN A 152 -7.30 6.25 5.30
CA GLN A 152 -7.60 4.90 4.82
C GLN A 152 -8.86 4.89 3.90
N ALA A 153 -9.87 5.70 4.23
CA ALA A 153 -11.09 5.86 3.42
C ALA A 153 -10.85 6.48 2.03
N LYS A 154 -9.71 7.13 1.79
CA LYS A 154 -9.32 7.62 0.46
C LYS A 154 -8.66 6.55 -0.40
N VAL A 155 -8.22 5.43 0.21
CA VAL A 155 -7.68 4.28 -0.51
C VAL A 155 -8.84 3.39 -0.94
N ALA A 156 -9.21 3.44 -2.22
CA ALA A 156 -10.37 2.74 -2.75
C ALA A 156 -10.11 1.25 -3.04
N GLY A 157 -8.85 0.90 -3.33
CA GLY A 157 -8.48 -0.47 -3.66
C GLY A 157 -6.98 -0.72 -3.57
N VAL A 158 -6.63 -1.95 -3.25
CA VAL A 158 -5.25 -2.40 -3.04
C VAL A 158 -5.02 -3.72 -3.74
N VAL A 159 -3.91 -3.84 -4.45
CA VAL A 159 -3.44 -5.12 -5.00
C VAL A 159 -2.10 -5.48 -4.38
N VAL A 160 -1.94 -6.72 -3.93
CA VAL A 160 -0.66 -7.25 -3.49
C VAL A 160 -0.30 -8.53 -4.24
N TRP A 161 0.95 -8.63 -4.69
CA TRP A 161 1.48 -9.79 -5.42
C TRP A 161 2.62 -10.44 -4.63
N GLY A 162 2.61 -11.77 -4.54
CA GLY A 162 3.58 -12.50 -3.72
C GLY A 162 3.57 -11.96 -2.28
N PHE A 163 2.37 -11.93 -1.67
CA PHE A 163 2.13 -11.24 -0.41
C PHE A 163 2.92 -11.90 0.72
N THR A 164 4.03 -11.30 1.13
CA THR A 164 4.98 -11.92 2.07
C THR A 164 4.40 -12.07 3.47
N ARG A 165 3.29 -11.37 3.76
CA ARG A 165 2.53 -11.47 5.00
C ARG A 165 1.24 -12.28 4.90
N ALA A 166 1.03 -12.97 3.77
CA ALA A 166 -0.19 -13.74 3.51
C ALA A 166 -0.56 -14.73 4.62
N GLU A 167 0.40 -15.50 5.14
CA GLU A 167 0.12 -16.49 6.18
C GLU A 167 -0.21 -15.84 7.52
N GLN A 168 0.58 -14.85 7.90
CA GLN A 168 0.49 -14.18 9.18
C GLN A 168 -0.78 -13.33 9.29
N ASP A 169 -1.22 -12.77 8.16
CA ASP A 169 -2.36 -11.86 8.10
C ASP A 169 -3.61 -12.52 7.51
N ASN A 170 -3.57 -13.83 7.23
CA ASN A 170 -4.68 -14.64 6.68
C ASN A 170 -5.19 -14.15 5.31
N LEU A 171 -4.27 -13.88 4.36
CA LEU A 171 -4.56 -13.45 2.99
C LEU A 171 -5.41 -12.17 2.91
N GLN A 172 -5.26 -11.27 3.88
CA GLN A 172 -5.93 -9.97 3.89
C GLN A 172 -4.98 -8.88 4.43
N ILE A 173 -5.39 -7.63 4.28
CA ILE A 173 -4.77 -6.49 4.97
C ILE A 173 -5.60 -6.22 6.23
N PRO A 174 -5.07 -6.45 7.44
CA PRO A 174 -5.81 -6.24 8.68
C PRO A 174 -6.41 -4.83 8.78
N GLY A 175 -7.67 -4.75 9.22
CA GLY A 175 -8.35 -3.46 9.37
C GLY A 175 -8.67 -2.73 8.06
N TYR A 176 -8.51 -3.35 6.89
CA TYR A 176 -8.90 -2.80 5.60
C TYR A 176 -9.94 -3.71 4.91
N PRO A 177 -10.92 -3.17 4.16
CA PRO A 177 -11.99 -3.98 3.59
C PRO A 177 -11.46 -5.05 2.62
N GLN A 178 -11.81 -6.31 2.88
CA GLN A 178 -11.42 -7.43 2.03
C GLN A 178 -11.92 -7.28 0.58
N ALA A 179 -13.12 -6.70 0.40
CA ALA A 179 -13.68 -6.43 -0.93
C ALA A 179 -12.87 -5.40 -1.75
N GLN A 180 -12.07 -4.57 -1.08
CA GLN A 180 -11.15 -3.60 -1.69
C GLN A 180 -9.73 -4.13 -1.80
N THR A 181 -9.48 -5.38 -1.38
CA THR A 181 -8.15 -6.02 -1.42
C THR A 181 -8.14 -7.15 -2.44
N LYS A 182 -7.14 -7.16 -3.31
CA LYS A 182 -6.88 -8.27 -4.23
C LYS A 182 -5.49 -8.83 -3.94
N VAL A 183 -5.44 -10.09 -3.53
CA VAL A 183 -4.19 -10.81 -3.26
C VAL A 183 -3.90 -11.78 -4.41
N PHE A 184 -2.69 -11.72 -4.94
CA PHE A 184 -2.15 -12.70 -5.87
C PHE A 184 -1.04 -13.50 -5.20
N CYS A 185 -1.31 -14.78 -4.98
CA CYS A 185 -0.34 -15.78 -4.55
C CYS A 185 -0.38 -16.94 -5.55
N ALA A 186 0.62 -17.00 -6.43
CA ALA A 186 0.73 -18.04 -7.44
C ALA A 186 1.02 -19.40 -6.79
N THR A 187 0.45 -20.47 -7.34
CA THR A 187 0.81 -21.83 -6.91
C THR A 187 2.31 -22.04 -7.06
N GLY A 188 2.96 -22.46 -5.96
CA GLY A 188 4.41 -22.65 -5.90
C GLY A 188 5.21 -21.40 -5.53
N ASP A 189 4.56 -20.25 -5.28
CA ASP A 189 5.21 -19.10 -4.65
C ASP A 189 5.26 -19.30 -3.12
N LEU A 190 6.44 -19.68 -2.63
CA LEU A 190 6.63 -20.04 -1.22
C LEU A 190 6.69 -18.81 -0.30
N VAL A 191 6.77 -17.58 -0.83
CA VAL A 191 6.78 -16.41 0.06
C VAL A 191 5.41 -16.13 0.68
N CYS A 192 4.35 -16.58 0.02
CA CYS A 192 3.00 -16.50 0.57
C CYS A 192 2.76 -17.49 1.74
N ASN A 193 3.71 -18.41 1.97
CA ASN A 193 3.70 -19.40 3.03
C ASN A 193 4.79 -19.08 4.08
N ASN A 194 4.97 -17.79 4.37
CA ASN A 194 5.90 -17.28 5.39
C ASN A 194 7.35 -17.79 5.23
N THR A 195 7.80 -17.93 3.98
CA THR A 195 9.21 -18.16 3.68
C THR A 195 9.78 -16.99 2.89
N LEU A 196 11.11 -16.93 2.73
CA LEU A 196 11.77 -16.01 1.80
C LEU A 196 12.42 -16.78 0.64
N THR A 197 11.84 -17.92 0.28
CA THR A 197 12.32 -18.75 -0.83
C THR A 197 11.72 -18.25 -2.14
N ILE A 198 12.53 -17.63 -2.98
CA ILE A 198 12.10 -17.08 -4.26
C ILE A 198 12.08 -18.18 -5.33
N THR A 199 10.88 -18.54 -5.80
CA THR A 199 10.68 -19.50 -6.89
C THR A 199 10.34 -18.78 -8.20
N ALA A 200 10.32 -19.52 -9.32
CA ALA A 200 9.86 -18.97 -10.60
C ALA A 200 8.41 -18.46 -10.54
N ALA A 201 7.56 -19.05 -9.68
CA ALA A 201 6.20 -18.59 -9.48
C ALA A 201 6.16 -17.17 -8.88
N HIS A 202 7.09 -16.86 -7.95
CA HIS A 202 7.21 -15.52 -7.36
C HIS A 202 7.50 -14.44 -8.39
N LEU A 203 8.22 -14.78 -9.47
CA LEU A 203 8.62 -13.84 -10.52
C LEU A 203 7.57 -13.70 -11.65
N SER A 204 6.43 -14.38 -11.54
CA SER A 204 5.49 -14.55 -12.66
C SER A 204 4.33 -13.54 -12.70
N TYR A 205 4.21 -12.65 -11.71
CA TYR A 205 3.04 -11.81 -11.51
C TYR A 205 2.81 -10.72 -12.55
N GLY A 206 3.79 -10.44 -13.42
CA GLY A 206 3.57 -9.53 -14.55
C GLY A 206 2.39 -9.93 -15.43
N ARG A 207 2.05 -11.23 -15.47
CA ARG A 207 0.86 -11.77 -16.17
C ARG A 207 -0.48 -11.31 -15.59
N ASN A 208 -0.48 -10.81 -14.35
CA ASN A 208 -1.70 -10.40 -13.64
C ASN A 208 -2.02 -8.92 -13.84
N ALA A 209 -1.26 -8.20 -14.67
CA ALA A 209 -1.40 -6.74 -14.85
C ALA A 209 -2.81 -6.31 -15.28
N ASP A 210 -3.39 -6.98 -16.28
CA ASP A 210 -4.71 -6.63 -16.80
C ASP A 210 -5.81 -6.82 -15.75
N GLU A 211 -5.79 -7.95 -15.04
CA GLU A 211 -6.74 -8.23 -13.96
C GLU A 211 -6.57 -7.22 -12.82
N SER A 212 -5.33 -6.89 -12.46
CA SER A 212 -5.02 -5.94 -11.40
C SER A 212 -5.48 -4.52 -11.76
N GLY A 213 -5.20 -4.08 -12.99
CA GLY A 213 -5.61 -2.77 -13.49
C GLY A 213 -7.13 -2.64 -13.59
N ALA A 214 -7.81 -3.68 -14.06
CA ALA A 214 -9.28 -3.71 -14.11
C ALA A 214 -9.90 -3.65 -12.71
N PHE A 215 -9.35 -4.41 -11.75
CA PHE A 215 -9.79 -4.38 -10.36
C PHE A 215 -9.63 -2.99 -9.73
N LEU A 216 -8.44 -2.40 -9.82
CA LEU A 216 -8.17 -1.08 -9.24
C LEU A 216 -9.00 0.02 -9.92
N ALA A 217 -9.17 -0.04 -11.24
CA ALA A 217 -10.04 0.87 -11.97
C ALA A 217 -11.51 0.76 -11.53
N LYS A 218 -12.01 -0.47 -11.30
CA LYS A 218 -13.35 -0.70 -10.76
C LYS A 218 -13.49 -0.11 -9.36
N MET A 219 -12.52 -0.33 -8.49
CA MET A 219 -12.52 0.23 -7.14
C MET A 219 -12.52 1.76 -7.15
N ALA A 220 -11.67 2.37 -7.98
CA ALA A 220 -11.61 3.81 -8.12
C ALA A 220 -12.92 4.42 -8.64
N LYS A 221 -13.57 3.79 -9.62
CA LYS A 221 -14.89 4.23 -10.13
C LYS A 221 -16.02 4.10 -9.11
N ALA A 222 -15.92 3.15 -8.19
CA ALA A 222 -16.91 2.92 -7.14
C ALA A 222 -16.70 3.79 -5.89
N ALA A 223 -15.53 4.42 -5.76
CA ALA A 223 -15.25 5.31 -4.64
C ALA A 223 -16.15 6.54 -4.69
N PRO A 224 -16.76 6.95 -3.57
CA PRO A 224 -17.42 8.24 -3.49
C PRO A 224 -16.41 9.34 -3.85
N ALA A 225 -16.85 10.35 -4.61
CA ALA A 225 -16.01 11.52 -4.87
C ALA A 225 -15.45 12.04 -3.53
N ALA A 226 -14.13 12.20 -3.44
CA ALA A 226 -13.40 12.40 -2.18
C ALA A 226 -13.79 13.66 -1.38
N GLY A 227 -14.70 14.50 -1.93
CA GLY A 227 -15.29 15.67 -1.27
C GLY A 227 -16.65 15.45 -0.57
N GLY A 228 -17.28 14.27 -0.63
CA GLY A 228 -18.64 14.07 -0.11
C GLY A 228 -18.76 13.59 1.35
N ALA A 229 -17.74 12.93 1.89
CA ALA A 229 -17.86 12.21 3.17
C ALA A 229 -17.79 13.11 4.41
N ALA A 230 -17.32 14.36 4.29
CA ALA A 230 -17.17 15.25 5.45
C ALA A 230 -18.46 15.97 5.88
N ALA A 231 -19.50 16.04 5.02
CA ALA A 231 -20.72 16.79 5.33
C ALA A 231 -21.82 15.97 6.05
N GLY A 232 -21.78 14.63 5.96
CA GLY A 232 -22.86 13.76 6.46
C GLY A 232 -22.78 13.40 7.95
N ALA A 233 -21.62 13.56 8.59
CA ALA A 233 -21.42 13.13 9.98
C ALA A 233 -21.78 14.20 11.04
N ALA A 234 -22.04 15.44 10.64
CA ALA A 234 -22.27 16.56 11.56
C ALA A 234 -23.76 16.85 11.88
N ALA A 235 -24.72 16.17 11.23
CA ALA A 235 -26.15 16.50 11.36
C ALA A 235 -26.96 15.56 12.29
N GLY A 236 -26.30 14.68 13.07
CA GLY A 236 -26.97 13.62 13.83
C GLY A 236 -26.99 13.77 15.36
N GLY A 237 -26.69 14.95 15.92
CA GLY A 237 -26.50 15.07 17.38
C GLY A 237 -26.86 16.42 17.97
N ALA A 238 -28.13 16.81 17.95
CA ALA A 238 -28.70 17.77 18.90
C ALA A 238 -30.23 17.81 18.80
N ALA A 239 -30.92 16.97 19.56
CA ALA A 239 -32.29 17.25 20.00
C ALA A 239 -32.65 16.39 21.22
N GLY A 240 -32.89 17.04 22.37
CA GLY A 240 -33.71 16.47 23.44
C GLY A 240 -33.11 16.48 24.84
N ALA A 241 -33.00 17.65 25.48
CA ALA A 241 -33.07 17.76 26.94
C ALA A 241 -33.42 19.18 27.38
N ALA A 242 -34.68 19.42 27.77
CA ALA A 242 -35.05 20.28 28.91
C ALA A 242 -36.57 20.36 29.16
N ALA A 243 -36.88 20.50 30.46
CA ALA A 243 -38.15 20.80 31.14
C ALA A 243 -39.13 19.61 31.34
N GLY A 244 -39.65 19.29 32.52
CA GLY A 244 -39.63 19.91 33.86
C GLY A 244 -41.01 19.68 34.53
N GLY A 245 -41.07 19.45 35.85
CA GLY A 245 -42.32 19.57 36.64
C GLY A 245 -42.64 18.43 37.61
N ALA A 246 -42.85 18.81 38.88
CA ALA A 246 -42.98 17.99 40.08
C ALA A 246 -44.40 17.51 40.42
N ALA A 247 -44.53 16.51 41.31
CA ALA A 247 -45.43 16.53 42.49
C ALA A 247 -45.34 15.23 43.32
N ALA A 248 -45.66 15.38 44.61
CA ALA A 248 -45.44 14.48 45.74
C ALA A 248 -46.46 13.31 45.90
N GLY A 249 -46.10 12.33 46.74
CA GLY A 249 -47.01 11.31 47.27
C GLY A 249 -46.34 10.44 48.34
N ALA A 250 -46.96 10.33 49.51
CA ALA A 250 -46.40 9.81 50.75
C ALA A 250 -46.66 8.31 51.02
N ALA A 251 -45.85 7.76 51.95
CA ALA A 251 -46.12 6.71 52.95
C ALA A 251 -46.38 5.24 52.52
N GLY A 252 -45.69 4.31 53.19
CA GLY A 252 -46.07 2.89 53.27
C GLY A 252 -44.93 1.95 53.64
N ALA A 253 -44.98 1.35 54.83
CA ALA A 253 -43.98 0.46 55.42
C ALA A 253 -44.07 -1.01 54.95
N ALA A 254 -42.96 -1.77 55.11
CA ALA A 254 -42.87 -3.09 55.79
C ALA A 254 -41.91 -4.13 55.13
N ALA A 255 -40.90 -4.51 55.93
CA ALA A 255 -40.41 -5.86 56.30
C ALA A 255 -39.99 -6.95 55.28
N GLY A 256 -38.81 -7.54 55.59
CA GLY A 256 -38.35 -8.91 55.27
C GLY A 256 -37.29 -8.98 54.16
N GLY A 257 -36.14 -9.64 54.24
CA GLY A 257 -35.54 -10.56 55.21
C GLY A 257 -34.64 -11.57 54.47
N ALA A 258 -33.46 -11.86 55.05
CA ALA A 258 -32.46 -12.92 54.72
C ALA A 258 -31.47 -12.69 53.55
N ALA A 259 -30.23 -13.18 53.54
CA ALA A 259 -29.23 -13.65 54.52
C ALA A 259 -27.97 -14.07 53.73
N GLY A 260 -26.79 -14.09 54.38
CA GLY A 260 -25.60 -14.89 53.99
C GLY A 260 -24.45 -14.11 53.31
N ALA A 261 -23.47 -13.57 54.07
CA ALA A 261 -22.30 -14.23 54.66
C ALA A 261 -21.16 -14.54 53.65
N ALA A 262 -20.07 -13.77 53.74
CA ALA A 262 -18.75 -14.15 53.22
C ALA A 262 -17.71 -13.94 54.32
N THR A 263 -17.10 -15.04 54.76
CA THR A 263 -15.98 -15.11 55.72
C THR A 263 -14.86 -15.97 55.12
N GLY A 264 -13.61 -15.62 55.47
CA GLY A 264 -12.41 -16.47 55.32
C GLY A 264 -11.52 -16.05 54.15
N ALA A 265 -10.40 -15.33 54.34
CA ALA A 265 -9.10 -15.76 54.94
C ALA A 265 -8.35 -16.75 54.01
N ALA A 266 -7.02 -16.75 53.84
CA ALA A 266 -5.91 -16.19 54.60
C ALA A 266 -4.65 -16.18 53.68
N THR A 267 -3.79 -15.16 53.77
CA THR A 267 -2.40 -15.18 54.30
C THR A 267 -1.35 -16.04 53.58
N GLY A 268 -0.18 -15.44 53.33
CA GLY A 268 1.07 -16.17 53.10
C GLY A 268 2.24 -15.25 52.73
N ALA A 269 2.91 -14.71 53.73
CA ALA A 269 4.15 -13.94 53.59
C ALA A 269 5.39 -14.85 53.50
N ALA A 270 6.46 -14.41 52.83
CA ALA A 270 7.84 -14.76 53.21
C ALA A 270 8.90 -13.82 52.57
N LYS A 271 9.81 -13.34 53.42
CA LYS A 271 11.01 -12.56 53.12
C LYS A 271 12.20 -13.45 52.70
N GLY A 272 13.09 -12.90 51.88
CA GLY A 272 14.52 -12.81 52.23
C GLY A 272 15.54 -13.57 51.39
N GLY A 273 16.64 -12.89 51.00
CA GLY A 273 17.99 -13.47 51.06
C GLY A 273 18.87 -13.50 49.80
N LYS A 274 19.66 -12.43 49.60
CA LYS A 274 20.99 -12.27 48.95
C LYS A 274 21.65 -13.48 48.24
N LYS A 275 22.26 -13.20 47.07
CA LYS A 275 23.69 -13.52 46.78
C LYS A 275 24.29 -12.60 45.71
N LYS A 276 25.55 -12.20 45.96
CA LYS A 276 26.45 -11.37 45.14
C LYS A 276 27.11 -12.17 44.00
N THR A 277 27.52 -11.49 42.93
CA THR A 277 28.81 -11.60 42.18
C THR A 277 28.81 -10.41 41.20
N GLY A 278 29.69 -9.40 41.33
CA GLY A 278 31.03 -9.32 40.72
C GLY A 278 30.89 -9.12 39.19
N GLY A 279 31.14 -7.99 38.54
CA GLY A 279 32.08 -6.89 38.76
C GLY A 279 33.13 -6.93 37.64
N LEU A 280 33.13 -5.99 36.70
CA LEU A 280 34.36 -5.51 36.03
C LEU A 280 34.13 -4.15 35.37
N THR A 281 35.12 -3.30 35.58
CA THR A 281 35.20 -1.84 35.46
C THR A 281 35.45 -1.33 34.04
N SER A 282 34.86 -0.17 33.77
CA SER A 282 35.29 0.80 32.74
C SER A 282 36.48 1.60 33.25
N LEU A 283 37.46 1.92 32.38
CA LEU A 283 38.46 2.97 32.60
C LEU A 283 38.95 3.51 31.25
N PHE A 284 38.76 4.81 31.06
CA PHE A 284 39.33 5.66 30.01
C PHE A 284 40.81 5.98 30.31
N GLY A 285 41.56 6.29 29.24
CA GLY A 285 42.62 7.30 29.24
C GLY A 285 44.06 6.79 29.28
N ASN A 286 44.73 6.64 28.13
CA ASN A 286 45.61 7.64 27.51
C ASN A 286 46.01 7.16 26.10
#